data_AF-Q3A677-F1
#
_entry.id   AF-Q3A677-F1
#
_cell.length_a   1.000
_cell.length_b   1.000
_cell.length_c   1.000
_cell.angle_alpha   90.00
_cell.angle_beta   90.00
_cell.angle_gamma   90.00
#
_symmetry.space_group_name_H-M   'P 1'
#
loop_
_entity.id
_entity.type
_entity.pdbx_description
1 polymer ?
#
loop_
_entity_poly.entity_id
_entity_poly.type
_entity_poly.pdbx_seq_one_letter_code
_entity_poly.pdbx_strand_id
1 'polypeptide(L)'
;MKPVLSWQLAATLLLFLFLLGGSAVCAQANETKGRIRIPLSRGTIGIDDVAFFAKSYVHRQMYRERYADSKGRFYITQFLGVDQKGKEADIRFIVLDVKRNNEFPASMSISRGGDGVWRYRSENGNVSVEIYTYVMKWTYYYQRYLLPVSASGLVLAAGLLVYLRLGKGKKKLQKSAMKRVCND
;
A
#
# COMPACT_ATOMS: atom_id res chain seq x y z
N MET A 1 34.06 39.53 -10.67
CA MET A 1 32.65 39.08 -10.72
C MET A 1 32.53 37.78 -9.93
N LYS A 2 31.80 37.74 -8.81
CA LYS A 2 31.64 36.50 -8.02
C LYS A 2 30.31 35.85 -8.42
N PRO A 3 30.29 34.56 -8.83
CA PRO A 3 29.04 33.90 -9.13
C PRO A 3 28.31 33.65 -7.80
N VAL A 4 27.32 34.48 -7.50
CA VAL A 4 26.33 34.20 -6.46
C VAL A 4 25.39 33.15 -7.05
N LEU A 5 25.92 31.96 -7.29
CA LEU A 5 25.15 30.80 -7.70
C LEU A 5 24.27 30.45 -6.50
N SER A 6 23.03 30.91 -6.59
CA SER A 6 22.14 31.05 -5.46
C SER A 6 21.88 29.68 -4.82
N TRP A 7 22.32 29.52 -3.57
CA TRP A 7 22.02 28.36 -2.74
C TRP A 7 20.51 28.08 -2.63
N GLN A 8 19.67 29.07 -2.93
CA GLN A 8 18.23 28.94 -3.01
C GLN A 8 17.79 28.01 -4.15
N LEU A 9 18.37 28.13 -5.34
CA LEU A 9 18.05 27.26 -6.48
C LEU A 9 18.49 25.81 -6.25
N ALA A 10 19.63 25.61 -5.61
CA ALA A 10 20.11 24.27 -5.24
C ALA A 10 19.16 23.59 -4.24
N ALA A 11 18.67 24.34 -3.24
CA ALA A 11 17.75 23.82 -2.24
C ALA A 11 16.35 23.50 -2.82
N THR A 12 15.81 24.33 -3.73
CA THR A 12 14.54 24.02 -4.40
C THR A 12 14.65 22.86 -5.37
N LEU A 13 15.77 22.74 -6.10
CA LEU A 13 15.99 21.61 -7.02
C LEU A 13 16.07 20.28 -6.25
N LEU A 14 16.73 20.27 -5.08
CA LEU A 14 16.87 19.09 -4.24
C LEU A 14 15.53 18.66 -3.62
N LEU A 15 14.70 19.63 -3.22
CA LEU A 15 13.33 19.37 -2.73
C LEU A 15 12.44 18.79 -3.84
N PHE A 16 12.56 19.32 -5.07
CA PHE A 16 11.78 18.87 -6.23
C PHE A 16 12.19 17.45 -6.69
N LEU A 17 13.50 17.12 -6.66
CA LEU A 17 13.96 15.75 -6.91
C LEU A 17 13.45 14.76 -5.85
N PHE A 18 13.37 15.18 -4.58
CA PHE A 18 12.83 14.34 -3.51
C PHE A 18 11.32 14.08 -3.66
N LEU A 19 10.58 15.06 -4.18
CA LEU A 19 9.15 14.92 -4.48
C LEU A 19 8.88 14.03 -5.71
N LEU A 20 9.79 14.00 -6.69
CA LEU A 20 9.68 13.16 -7.89
C LEU A 20 10.12 11.70 -7.67
N GLY A 21 10.99 11.42 -6.69
CA GLY A 21 11.47 10.07 -6.39
C GLY A 21 10.48 9.16 -5.64
N GLY A 22 9.28 9.65 -5.30
CA GLY A 22 8.34 8.97 -4.40
C GLY A 22 7.48 7.86 -5.01
N SER A 23 7.51 7.63 -6.32
CA SER A 23 6.53 6.77 -6.99
C SER A 23 7.14 5.80 -8.00
N ALA A 24 7.96 4.86 -7.52
CA ALA A 24 8.28 3.64 -8.26
C ALA A 24 8.68 2.51 -7.30
N VAL A 25 7.71 1.90 -6.63
CA VAL A 25 7.92 0.57 -6.03
C VAL A 25 6.93 -0.38 -6.69
N CYS A 26 7.27 -0.78 -7.91
CA CYS A 26 6.75 -2.02 -8.50
C CYS A 26 7.37 -3.19 -7.74
N ALA A 27 6.67 -3.71 -6.74
CA ALA A 27 7.07 -4.94 -6.07
C ALA A 27 6.42 -6.14 -6.78
N GLN A 28 7.10 -6.64 -7.82
CA GLN A 28 6.91 -8.01 -8.32
C GLN A 28 7.99 -8.91 -7.72
N ALA A 29 7.60 -10.11 -7.28
CA ALA A 29 8.31 -11.39 -7.48
C ALA A 29 7.98 -12.39 -6.36
N ASN A 30 7.46 -13.55 -6.78
CA ASN A 30 7.01 -14.73 -6.04
C ASN A 30 8.13 -15.47 -5.29
N GLU A 31 8.54 -14.99 -4.12
CA GLU A 31 9.28 -15.80 -3.13
C GLU A 31 8.66 -15.66 -1.74
N THR A 32 8.26 -16.78 -1.14
CA THR A 32 7.58 -16.87 0.17
C THR A 32 8.53 -16.69 1.35
N LYS A 33 9.86 -16.73 1.14
CA LYS A 33 10.85 -16.54 2.20
C LYS A 33 10.92 -15.04 2.57
N GLY A 34 10.60 -14.72 3.82
CA GLY A 34 10.58 -13.32 4.30
C GLY A 34 9.27 -12.57 4.06
N ARG A 35 8.16 -13.27 3.77
CA ARG A 35 6.82 -12.67 3.75
C ARG A 35 6.07 -12.91 5.06
N ILE A 36 5.26 -11.95 5.47
CA ILE A 36 4.38 -12.05 6.64
C ILE A 36 2.92 -12.14 6.21
N ARG A 37 2.12 -12.92 6.93
CA ARG A 37 0.67 -13.01 6.75
C ARG A 37 0.04 -11.75 7.35
N ILE A 38 -0.74 -11.03 6.56
CA ILE A 38 -1.44 -9.81 7.00
C ILE A 38 -2.93 -9.93 6.63
N PRO A 39 -3.86 -9.64 7.55
CA PRO A 39 -5.28 -9.57 7.22
C PRO A 39 -5.52 -8.46 6.19
N LEU A 40 -6.37 -8.73 5.21
CA LEU A 40 -6.70 -7.75 4.20
C LEU A 40 -7.65 -6.70 4.80
N SER A 41 -7.09 -5.54 5.17
CA SER A 41 -7.82 -4.44 5.82
C SER A 41 -8.04 -3.22 4.92
N ARG A 42 -7.52 -3.24 3.69
CA ARG A 42 -7.66 -2.15 2.71
C ARG A 42 -9.12 -1.92 2.32
N GLY A 43 -9.48 -0.66 2.08
CA GLY A 43 -10.86 -0.31 1.70
C GLY A 43 -11.24 -0.72 0.29
N THR A 44 -10.38 -0.43 -0.67
CA THR A 44 -10.52 -0.87 -2.06
C THR A 44 -9.64 -2.08 -2.28
N ILE A 45 -10.19 -3.12 -2.89
CA ILE A 45 -9.47 -4.38 -3.15
C ILE A 45 -9.30 -4.61 -4.65
N GLY A 46 -8.11 -5.03 -5.05
CA GLY A 46 -7.80 -5.48 -6.40
C GLY A 46 -7.67 -7.00 -6.50
N ILE A 47 -7.53 -7.49 -7.73
CA ILE A 47 -7.27 -8.92 -8.00
C ILE A 47 -6.01 -9.38 -7.26
N ASP A 48 -4.93 -8.59 -7.29
CA ASP A 48 -3.65 -8.96 -6.69
C ASP A 48 -3.72 -9.14 -5.16
N ASP A 49 -4.58 -8.36 -4.49
CA ASP A 49 -4.75 -8.42 -3.04
C ASP A 49 -5.41 -9.74 -2.60
N VAL A 50 -6.36 -10.23 -3.40
CA VAL A 50 -7.18 -11.42 -3.09
C VAL A 50 -6.67 -12.69 -3.77
N ALA A 51 -5.85 -12.58 -4.82
CA ALA A 51 -5.43 -13.68 -5.65
C ALA A 51 -4.73 -14.78 -4.86
N PHE A 52 -3.86 -14.40 -3.91
CA PHE A 52 -3.15 -15.38 -3.09
C PHE A 52 -4.11 -16.23 -2.25
N PHE A 53 -5.05 -15.58 -1.57
CA PHE A 53 -6.07 -16.26 -0.76
C PHE A 53 -6.96 -17.13 -1.64
N ALA A 54 -7.52 -16.57 -2.71
CA ALA A 54 -8.43 -17.28 -3.61
C ALA A 54 -7.77 -18.54 -4.20
N LYS A 55 -6.54 -18.42 -4.73
CA LYS A 55 -5.78 -19.58 -5.26
C LYS A 55 -5.58 -20.64 -4.19
N SER A 56 -5.17 -20.24 -2.99
CA SER A 56 -4.91 -21.15 -1.87
C SER A 56 -6.18 -21.84 -1.38
N TYR A 57 -7.29 -21.09 -1.32
CA TYR A 57 -8.57 -21.58 -0.81
C TYR A 57 -9.27 -22.50 -1.81
N VAL A 58 -9.27 -22.15 -3.10
CA VAL A 58 -9.77 -23.02 -4.18
C VAL A 58 -9.06 -24.37 -4.19
N HIS A 59 -7.73 -24.34 -4.07
CA HIS A 59 -6.90 -25.54 -4.12
C HIS A 59 -7.10 -26.48 -2.92
N ARG A 60 -7.47 -25.94 -1.74
CA ARG A 60 -7.48 -26.71 -0.47
C ARG A 60 -8.86 -26.96 0.11
N GLN A 61 -9.79 -26.01 0.00
CA GLN A 61 -11.01 -26.02 0.81
C GLN A 61 -12.30 -25.79 0.03
N MET A 62 -12.33 -24.90 -0.97
CA MET A 62 -13.58 -24.46 -1.62
C MET A 62 -14.48 -25.62 -2.11
N TYR A 63 -13.87 -26.68 -2.63
CA TYR A 63 -14.58 -27.81 -3.24
C TYR A 63 -14.62 -29.08 -2.38
N ARG A 64 -14.18 -29.01 -1.13
CA ARG A 64 -14.04 -30.18 -0.24
C ARG A 64 -15.37 -30.85 0.11
N GLU A 65 -16.44 -30.08 0.26
CA GLU A 65 -17.75 -30.63 0.55
C GLU A 65 -18.46 -31.18 -0.70
N ARG A 66 -18.08 -30.70 -1.89
CA ARG A 66 -18.71 -31.07 -3.17
C ARG A 66 -18.05 -32.28 -3.84
N TYR A 67 -16.77 -32.52 -3.59
CA TYR A 67 -16.01 -33.61 -4.23
C TYR A 67 -15.13 -34.34 -3.21
N ALA A 68 -15.22 -35.67 -3.16
CA ALA A 68 -14.40 -36.51 -2.27
C ALA A 68 -12.88 -36.32 -2.52
N ASP A 69 -12.46 -36.23 -3.79
CA ASP A 69 -11.06 -36.01 -4.20
C ASP A 69 -10.79 -34.55 -4.56
N SER A 70 -11.15 -33.59 -3.70
CA SER A 70 -10.98 -32.16 -4.03
C SER A 70 -9.54 -31.66 -3.89
N LYS A 71 -8.75 -32.30 -3.01
CA LYS A 71 -7.43 -31.81 -2.61
C LYS A 71 -6.46 -31.84 -3.80
N GLY A 72 -5.98 -30.66 -4.19
CA GLY A 72 -5.00 -30.54 -5.28
C GLY A 72 -5.56 -30.75 -6.69
N ARG A 73 -6.90 -30.81 -6.84
CA ARG A 73 -7.57 -31.02 -8.12
C ARG A 73 -7.96 -29.73 -8.83
N PHE A 74 -8.31 -28.70 -8.06
CA PHE A 74 -8.86 -27.46 -8.57
C PHE A 74 -7.82 -26.34 -8.52
N TYR A 75 -7.66 -25.61 -9.61
CA TYR A 75 -6.73 -24.49 -9.73
C TYR A 75 -7.42 -23.31 -10.40
N ILE A 76 -7.12 -22.09 -9.95
CA ILE A 76 -7.55 -20.90 -10.66
C ILE A 76 -6.58 -20.67 -11.84
N THR A 77 -7.11 -20.66 -13.06
CA THR A 77 -6.32 -20.36 -14.27
C THR A 77 -6.31 -18.87 -14.57
N GLN A 78 -7.46 -18.22 -14.47
CA GLN A 78 -7.62 -16.81 -14.79
C GLN A 78 -8.54 -16.10 -13.81
N PHE A 79 -8.18 -14.87 -13.41
CA PHE A 79 -9.10 -13.95 -12.74
C PHE A 79 -9.78 -13.07 -13.78
N LEU A 80 -11.11 -12.97 -13.70
CA LEU A 80 -11.92 -12.17 -14.61
C LEU A 80 -12.13 -10.75 -14.09
N GLY A 81 -12.22 -10.58 -12.77
CA GLY A 81 -12.45 -9.27 -12.16
C GLY A 81 -12.82 -9.35 -10.69
N VAL A 82 -12.84 -8.17 -10.06
CA VAL A 82 -13.39 -7.96 -8.72
C VAL A 82 -14.43 -6.85 -8.83
N ASP A 83 -15.69 -7.20 -8.54
CA ASP A 83 -16.78 -6.23 -8.51
C ASP A 83 -17.05 -5.87 -7.05
N GLN A 84 -16.56 -4.70 -6.62
CA GLN A 84 -16.75 -4.22 -5.26
C GLN A 84 -17.95 -3.27 -5.17
N LYS A 85 -18.88 -3.54 -4.26
CA LYS A 85 -20.04 -2.72 -3.91
C LYS A 85 -20.04 -2.41 -2.42
N GLY A 86 -19.41 -1.30 -2.05
CA GLY A 86 -19.31 -0.88 -0.65
C GLY A 86 -18.51 -1.87 0.21
N LYS A 87 -19.20 -2.58 1.10
CA LYS A 87 -18.62 -3.58 2.02
C LYS A 87 -18.71 -5.01 1.48
N GLU A 88 -19.21 -5.21 0.28
CA GLU A 88 -19.29 -6.52 -0.37
C GLU A 88 -18.47 -6.49 -1.65
N ALA A 89 -17.90 -7.62 -2.01
CA ALA A 89 -17.24 -7.77 -3.29
C ALA A 89 -17.36 -9.21 -3.81
N ASP A 90 -17.50 -9.33 -5.12
CA ASP A 90 -17.50 -10.61 -5.82
C ASP A 90 -16.25 -10.73 -6.68
N ILE A 91 -15.50 -11.80 -6.42
CA ILE A 91 -14.28 -12.14 -7.17
C ILE A 91 -14.68 -13.18 -8.21
N ARG A 92 -14.53 -12.87 -9.50
CA ARG A 92 -14.85 -13.76 -10.62
C ARG A 92 -13.59 -14.38 -11.19
N PHE A 93 -13.59 -15.68 -11.42
CA PHE A 93 -12.42 -16.42 -11.92
C PHE A 93 -12.80 -17.71 -12.65
N ILE A 94 -11.86 -18.27 -13.41
CA ILE A 94 -11.98 -19.56 -14.09
C ILE A 94 -11.20 -20.60 -13.30
N VAL A 95 -11.84 -21.75 -13.05
CA VAL A 95 -11.25 -22.89 -12.35
C VAL A 95 -11.01 -24.02 -13.33
N LEU A 96 -9.79 -24.54 -13.35
CA LEU A 96 -9.43 -25.81 -13.98
C LEU A 96 -9.64 -26.96 -12.99
N ASP A 97 -10.43 -27.93 -13.42
CA ASP A 97 -10.49 -29.26 -12.82
C ASP A 97 -9.48 -30.16 -13.54
N VAL A 98 -8.34 -30.43 -12.90
CA VAL A 98 -7.26 -31.24 -13.48
C VAL A 98 -7.68 -32.69 -13.74
N LYS A 99 -8.60 -33.24 -12.93
CA LYS A 99 -9.05 -34.64 -13.09
C LYS A 99 -9.93 -34.81 -14.32
N ARG A 100 -10.77 -33.81 -14.62
CA ARG A 100 -11.67 -33.81 -15.79
C ARG A 100 -11.12 -33.06 -16.99
N ASN A 101 -9.99 -32.38 -16.82
CA ASN A 101 -9.39 -31.48 -17.80
C ASN A 101 -10.41 -30.50 -18.39
N ASN A 102 -11.22 -29.89 -17.52
CA ASN A 102 -12.25 -28.93 -17.93
C ASN A 102 -12.14 -27.66 -17.11
N GLU A 103 -12.45 -26.53 -17.75
CA GLU A 103 -12.50 -25.22 -17.13
C GLU A 103 -13.94 -24.77 -16.95
N PHE A 104 -14.22 -24.09 -15.84
CA PHE A 104 -15.54 -23.52 -15.60
C PHE A 104 -15.44 -22.19 -14.84
N PRO A 105 -16.36 -21.24 -15.11
CA PRO A 105 -16.41 -20.00 -14.36
C PRO A 105 -16.91 -20.26 -12.93
N ALA A 106 -16.28 -19.59 -11.97
CA ALA A 106 -16.66 -19.61 -10.57
C ALA A 106 -16.56 -18.18 -9.98
N SER A 107 -17.18 -18.00 -8.83
CA SER A 107 -17.09 -16.74 -8.10
C SER A 107 -16.94 -16.96 -6.61
N MET A 108 -16.43 -15.94 -5.91
CA MET A 108 -16.24 -15.93 -4.48
C MET A 108 -16.72 -14.59 -3.92
N SER A 109 -17.78 -14.63 -3.13
CA SER A 109 -18.33 -13.46 -2.44
C SER A 109 -17.62 -13.23 -1.11
N ILE A 110 -17.22 -11.99 -0.88
CA ILE A 110 -16.48 -11.57 0.30
C ILE A 110 -17.10 -10.32 0.90
N SER A 111 -16.98 -10.17 2.21
CA SER A 111 -17.59 -9.05 2.94
C SER A 111 -16.60 -8.42 3.91
N ARG A 112 -16.70 -7.11 4.08
CA ARG A 112 -15.86 -6.32 4.98
C ARG A 112 -16.57 -6.13 6.32
N GLY A 113 -15.97 -6.66 7.38
CA GLY A 113 -16.47 -6.50 8.74
C GLY A 113 -16.38 -5.06 9.25
N GLY A 114 -17.03 -4.78 10.39
CA GLY A 114 -16.96 -3.48 11.07
C GLY A 114 -15.55 -3.12 11.56
N ASP A 115 -14.71 -4.14 11.76
CA ASP A 115 -13.29 -4.04 12.07
C ASP A 115 -12.41 -3.71 10.83
N GLY A 116 -13.02 -3.60 9.66
CA GLY A 116 -12.35 -3.24 8.40
C GLY A 116 -11.65 -4.40 7.69
N VAL A 117 -11.76 -5.63 8.21
CA VAL A 117 -11.14 -6.83 7.62
C VAL A 117 -12.10 -7.53 6.66
N TRP A 118 -11.59 -7.93 5.50
CA TRP A 118 -12.34 -8.73 4.53
C TRP A 118 -12.39 -10.20 4.91
N ARG A 119 -13.58 -10.79 4.82
CA ARG A 119 -13.86 -12.19 5.15
C ARG A 119 -14.63 -12.86 4.03
N TYR A 120 -14.23 -14.08 3.70
CA TYR A 120 -15.01 -14.97 2.87
C TYR A 120 -16.12 -15.60 3.70
N ARG A 121 -17.35 -15.58 3.18
CA ARG A 121 -18.49 -16.29 3.76
C ARG A 121 -18.74 -17.51 2.88
N SER A 122 -18.62 -18.71 3.46
CA SER A 122 -19.00 -19.95 2.76
C SER A 122 -20.47 -19.89 2.31
N GLU A 123 -20.80 -20.54 1.19
CA GLU A 123 -22.19 -20.65 0.68
C GLU A 123 -23.14 -21.19 1.75
N ASN A 124 -22.64 -22.05 2.66
CA ASN A 124 -23.42 -22.63 3.76
C ASN A 124 -23.55 -21.69 4.99
N GLY A 125 -23.06 -20.45 4.92
CA GLY A 125 -23.17 -19.44 5.97
C GLY A 125 -22.38 -19.70 7.26
N ASN A 126 -21.92 -20.93 7.50
CA ASN A 126 -21.39 -21.38 8.79
C ASN A 126 -19.92 -21.00 9.05
N VAL A 127 -19.15 -20.66 8.01
CA VAL A 127 -17.72 -20.39 8.15
C VAL A 127 -17.39 -19.02 7.58
N SER A 128 -16.86 -18.15 8.44
CA SER A 128 -16.27 -16.87 8.06
C SER A 128 -14.75 -16.99 8.14
N VAL A 129 -14.09 -16.93 6.98
CA VAL A 129 -12.62 -17.06 6.90
C VAL A 129 -12.02 -15.71 6.58
N GLU A 130 -11.08 -15.25 7.41
CA GLU A 130 -10.36 -14.01 7.16
C GLU A 130 -9.49 -14.10 5.91
N ILE A 131 -9.63 -13.14 5.02
CA ILE A 131 -8.82 -13.03 3.82
C ILE A 131 -7.50 -12.41 4.21
N TYR A 132 -6.43 -13.05 3.76
CA TYR A 132 -5.07 -12.62 4.05
C TYR A 132 -4.23 -12.58 2.79
N THR A 133 -3.27 -11.66 2.80
CA THR A 133 -2.24 -11.56 1.78
C THR A 133 -0.87 -11.70 2.41
N TYR A 134 0.14 -12.02 1.59
CA TYR A 134 1.52 -12.11 2.01
C TYR A 134 2.29 -10.91 1.47
N VAL A 135 2.81 -10.09 2.38
CA VAL A 135 3.61 -8.92 2.03
C VAL A 135 5.07 -9.16 2.44
N MET A 136 6.00 -8.65 1.65
CA MET A 136 7.43 -8.61 2.00
C MET A 136 7.62 -7.94 3.37
N LYS A 137 8.36 -8.59 4.27
CA LYS A 137 8.63 -8.09 5.62
C LYS A 137 9.24 -6.69 5.58
N TRP A 138 10.21 -6.46 4.72
CA TRP A 138 10.85 -5.15 4.54
C TRP A 138 9.87 -4.05 4.13
N THR A 139 9.01 -4.29 3.16
CA THR A 139 7.98 -3.32 2.72
C THR A 139 7.03 -2.97 3.85
N TYR A 140 6.63 -3.96 4.66
CA TYR A 140 5.79 -3.74 5.82
C TYR A 140 6.45 -2.82 6.86
N TYR A 141 7.70 -3.10 7.27
CA TYR A 141 8.39 -2.24 8.23
C TYR A 141 8.66 -0.84 7.68
N TYR A 142 9.00 -0.73 6.39
CA TYR A 142 9.23 0.55 5.74
C TYR A 142 7.98 1.43 5.77
N GLN A 143 6.83 0.89 5.35
CA GLN A 143 5.56 1.62 5.35
C GLN A 143 5.05 1.93 6.75
N ARG A 144 5.22 1.01 7.70
CA ARG A 144 4.67 1.16 9.04
C ARG A 144 5.49 2.11 9.92
N TYR A 145 6.81 2.11 9.78
CA TYR A 145 7.71 2.81 10.71
C TYR A 145 8.57 3.88 10.04
N LEU A 146 9.18 3.61 8.88
CA LEU A 146 10.11 4.55 8.26
C LEU A 146 9.40 5.74 7.59
N LEU A 147 8.32 5.48 6.85
CA LEU A 147 7.55 6.50 6.14
C LEU A 147 6.95 7.59 7.06
N PRO A 148 6.30 7.25 8.19
CA PRO A 148 5.77 8.26 9.10
C PRO A 148 6.88 9.10 9.76
N VAL A 149 7.99 8.46 10.12
CA VAL A 149 9.14 9.11 10.78
C VAL A 149 9.84 10.07 9.81
N SER A 150 10.04 9.66 8.55
CA SER A 150 10.64 10.53 7.54
C SER A 150 9.76 11.73 7.19
N ALA A 151 8.43 11.53 7.10
CA ALA A 151 7.48 12.62 6.90
C ALA A 151 7.52 13.63 8.07
N SER A 152 7.61 13.14 9.30
CA SER A 152 7.71 14.00 10.50
C SER A 152 9.02 14.79 10.52
N GLY A 153 10.13 14.17 10.11
CA GLY A 153 11.43 14.83 9.95
C GLY A 153 11.39 15.95 8.90
N LEU A 154 10.71 15.73 7.76
CA LEU A 154 10.52 16.75 6.72
C LEU A 154 9.73 17.96 7.21
N VAL A 155 8.66 17.74 7.98
CA VAL A 155 7.86 18.83 8.56
C VAL A 155 8.68 19.65 9.56
N LEU A 156 9.45 18.99 10.42
CA LEU A 156 10.33 19.67 11.38
C LEU A 156 11.44 20.46 10.67
N ALA A 157 12.06 19.88 9.64
CA ALA A 157 13.08 20.57 8.85
C ALA A 157 12.51 21.79 8.11
N ALA A 158 11.30 21.67 7.54
CA ALA A 158 10.59 22.79 6.92
C ALA A 158 10.26 23.89 7.95
N GLY A 159 9.78 23.52 9.14
CA GLY A 159 9.52 24.44 10.23
C GLY A 159 10.77 25.19 10.70
N LEU A 160 11.89 24.47 10.87
CA LEU A 160 13.18 25.06 11.24
C LEU A 160 13.68 26.05 10.18
N LEU A 161 13.53 25.71 8.89
CA LEU A 161 13.91 26.59 7.79
C LEU A 161 13.09 27.89 7.79
N VAL A 162 11.77 27.80 8.02
CA VAL A 162 10.89 28.97 8.15
C VAL A 162 11.32 29.85 9.34
N TYR A 163 11.57 29.24 10.50
CA TYR A 163 12.02 29.93 11.70
C TYR A 163 13.35 30.69 11.49
N LEU A 164 14.35 30.02 10.89
CA LEU A 164 15.65 30.64 10.59
C LEU A 164 15.53 31.79 9.59
N ARG A 165 14.59 31.71 8.62
CA ARG A 165 14.34 32.77 7.65
C ARG A 165 13.76 34.02 8.32
N LEU A 166 12.79 33.84 9.22
CA LEU A 166 12.15 34.93 9.97
C LEU A 166 13.13 35.59 10.95
N GLY A 167 14.00 34.81 11.61
CA GLY A 167 15.01 35.31 12.53
C GLY A 167 16.08 36.18 11.85
N LYS A 168 16.44 35.90 10.59
CA LYS A 168 17.40 36.72 9.82
C LYS A 168 16.80 38.04 9.35
N GLY A 169 15.49 38.11 9.08
CA GLY A 169 14.80 39.34 8.71
C GLY A 169 14.84 40.40 9.82
N LYS A 170 14.62 39.97 11.08
CA LYS A 170 14.63 40.88 12.25
C LYS A 170 16.00 41.50 12.51
N LYS A 171 17.09 40.73 12.37
CA LYS A 171 18.47 41.23 12.58
C LYS A 171 18.89 42.28 11.54
N LYS A 172 18.38 42.17 10.31
CA LYS A 172 18.67 43.14 9.23
C LYS A 172 17.95 44.47 9.46
N LEU A 173 16.70 44.43 9.91
CA LEU A 173 15.90 45.61 10.26
C LEU A 173 16.50 46.38 11.45
N GLN A 174 16.94 45.70 12.51
CA GLN A 174 17.62 46.37 13.63
C GLN A 174 18.93 47.05 13.21
N LYS A 175 19.75 46.41 12.37
CA LYS A 175 21.00 47.02 11.87
C LYS A 175 20.76 48.25 10.98
N SER A 176 19.67 48.26 10.21
CA SER A 176 19.28 49.41 9.37
C SER A 176 18.61 50.54 10.16
N ALA A 177 17.90 50.24 11.25
CA ALA A 177 17.35 51.25 12.15
C ALA A 177 18.45 51.93 12.98
N MET A 178 19.40 51.15 13.50
CA MET A 178 20.52 51.65 14.30
C MET A 178 21.50 52.49 13.47
N LYS A 179 21.65 52.22 12.17
CA LYS A 179 22.42 53.07 11.25
C LYS A 179 21.80 54.44 10.96
N ARG A 180 20.48 54.60 11.14
CA ARG A 180 19.81 55.90 10.98
C ARG A 180 19.96 56.78 12.22
N VAL A 181 19.97 56.18 13.41
CA VAL A 181 20.12 56.92 14.68
C VAL A 181 21.54 57.46 14.92
N CYS A 182 22.58 56.87 14.32
CA CYS A 182 23.95 57.36 14.45
C CYS A 182 24.40 58.33 13.34
N ASN A 183 23.48 58.74 12.46
CA ASN A 183 23.76 59.65 11.34
C ASN A 183 22.98 60.98 11.43
N ASP A 184 22.28 61.19 12.54
CA ASP A 184 21.78 62.48 13.04
C ASP A 184 22.63 62.87 14.27
#